data_AF-A0A8J7RQG3-F1
#
_entry.id   AF-A0A8J7RQG3-F1
#
_cell.length_a   1.000
_cell.length_b   1.000
_cell.length_c   1.000
_cell.angle_alpha   90.00
_cell.angle_beta   90.00
_cell.angle_gamma   90.00
#
_symmetry.space_group_name_H-M   'P 1'
#
loop_
_entity.id
_entity.type
_entity.pdbx_description
1 polymer ?
#
loop_
_entity_poly.entity_id
_entity_poly.type
_entity_poly.pdbx_seq_one_letter_code
_entity_poly.pdbx_strand_id
1 'polypeptide(L)'
;MKHRFPAAVLLAAVLCFALLAACGTEPTLADYKVIEAGTPRSEVLEKFGEPDSFLSGLFGDIYRCEDKLVIVYYDSDAYGSEDAPVLEVLITERQLPAGP
;
A
#
# COMPACT_ATOMS: atom_id res chain seq x y z
N MET A 1 0.50 -1.90 48.43
CA MET A 1 -0.73 -1.64 47.63
C MET A 1 -0.56 -2.36 46.29
N LYS A 2 -1.38 -3.37 45.98
CA LYS A 2 -1.30 -4.12 44.70
C LYS A 2 -2.15 -3.37 43.66
N HIS A 3 -1.51 -2.73 42.70
CA HIS A 3 -2.21 -2.08 41.59
C HIS A 3 -2.90 -3.14 40.73
N ARG A 4 -4.23 -3.28 40.89
CA ARG A 4 -5.06 -4.08 40.00
C ARG A 4 -5.44 -3.16 38.84
N PHE A 5 -4.67 -3.21 37.75
CA PHE A 5 -5.07 -2.52 36.53
C PHE A 5 -6.36 -3.15 36.01
N PRO A 6 -7.40 -2.37 35.66
CA PRO A 6 -8.63 -2.92 35.09
C PRO A 6 -8.27 -3.63 33.77
N ALA A 7 -8.81 -4.83 33.54
CA ALA A 7 -8.57 -5.59 32.30
C ALA A 7 -8.87 -4.75 31.03
N ALA A 8 -9.82 -3.83 31.11
CA ALA A 8 -10.16 -2.89 30.04
C ALA A 8 -9.02 -1.91 29.68
N VAL A 9 -8.19 -1.50 30.65
CA VAL A 9 -7.06 -0.59 30.42
C VAL A 9 -5.93 -1.32 29.70
N LEU A 10 -5.71 -2.59 30.02
CA LEU A 10 -4.77 -3.45 29.30
C LEU A 10 -5.23 -3.68 27.86
N LEU A 11 -6.54 -3.93 27.66
CA LEU A 11 -7.10 -4.17 26.33
C LEU A 11 -7.02 -2.93 25.43
N ALA A 12 -7.32 -1.75 25.98
CA ALA A 12 -7.20 -0.48 25.28
C ALA A 12 -5.73 -0.15 24.93
N ALA A 13 -4.79 -0.43 25.84
CA ALA A 13 -3.37 -0.21 25.57
C ALA A 13 -2.82 -1.13 24.48
N VAL A 14 -3.25 -2.40 24.45
CA VAL A 14 -2.89 -3.35 23.38
C VAL A 14 -3.50 -2.94 22.05
N LEU A 15 -4.77 -2.50 22.04
CA LEU A 15 -5.42 -2.01 20.83
C LEU A 15 -4.75 -0.74 20.29
N CYS A 16 -4.39 0.21 21.17
CA CYS A 16 -3.60 1.39 20.79
C CYS A 16 -2.23 1.00 20.24
N PHE A 17 -1.52 0.06 20.88
CA PHE A 17 -0.22 -0.39 20.37
C PHE A 17 -0.33 -1.10 19.02
N ALA A 18 -1.39 -1.87 18.78
CA ALA A 18 -1.67 -2.48 17.48
C ALA A 18 -1.98 -1.44 16.40
N LEU A 19 -2.77 -0.40 16.74
CA LEU A 19 -3.08 0.72 15.84
C LEU A 19 -1.84 1.56 15.53
N LEU A 20 -0.99 1.82 16.53
CA LEU A 20 0.28 2.55 16.37
C LEU A 20 1.30 1.75 15.55
N ALA A 21 1.31 0.42 15.66
CA ALA A 21 2.16 -0.44 14.83
C ALA A 21 1.72 -0.51 13.36
N ALA A 22 0.44 -0.21 13.06
CA ALA A 22 -0.06 -0.09 11.70
C ALA A 22 0.29 1.26 11.04
N CYS A 23 0.81 2.24 11.79
CA CYS A 23 1.53 3.39 11.26
C CYS A 23 2.95 2.97 10.86
N GLY A 24 3.05 2.12 9.82
CA GLY A 24 4.30 1.93 9.12
C GLY A 24 4.82 3.26 8.56
N THR A 25 6.13 3.37 8.34
CA THR A 25 6.68 4.49 7.58
C THR A 25 6.03 4.49 6.19
N GLU A 26 5.58 5.65 5.71
CA GLU A 26 5.02 5.75 4.35
C GLU A 26 6.04 5.22 3.32
N PRO A 27 5.60 4.43 2.34
CA PRO A 27 6.51 3.88 1.34
C PRO A 27 7.22 4.97 0.54
N THR A 28 8.52 4.78 0.31
CA THR A 28 9.34 5.68 -0.49
C THR A 28 9.36 5.25 -1.95
N LEU A 29 9.77 6.16 -2.84
CA LEU A 29 10.01 5.87 -4.25
C LEU A 29 11.01 4.73 -4.49
N ALA A 30 11.98 4.55 -3.59
CA ALA A 30 12.94 3.46 -3.69
C ALA A 30 12.29 2.09 -3.42
N ASP A 31 11.28 2.05 -2.53
CA ASP A 31 10.56 0.83 -2.19
C ASP A 31 9.75 0.29 -3.38
N TYR A 32 9.17 1.19 -4.19
CA TYR A 32 8.44 0.80 -5.40
C TYR A 32 9.36 0.31 -6.53
N LYS A 33 10.57 0.85 -6.64
CA LYS A 33 11.53 0.48 -7.70
C LYS A 33 12.08 -0.95 -7.58
N VAL A 34 11.99 -1.54 -6.39
CA VAL A 34 12.45 -2.90 -6.13
C VAL A 34 11.34 -3.95 -6.28
N ILE A 35 10.14 -3.55 -6.68
CA ILE A 35 9.09 -4.49 -7.06
C ILE A 35 9.53 -5.15 -8.37
N GLU A 36 9.62 -6.48 -8.36
CA GLU A 36 10.06 -7.25 -9.51
C GLU A 36 8.85 -7.76 -10.31
N ALA A 37 9.05 -7.98 -11.61
CA ALA A 37 8.04 -8.67 -12.41
C ALA A 37 7.82 -10.09 -11.84
N GLY A 38 6.55 -10.49 -11.73
CA GLY A 38 6.15 -11.73 -11.11
C GLY A 38 5.80 -11.62 -9.63
N THR A 39 6.11 -10.51 -8.95
CA THR A 39 5.63 -10.27 -7.56
C THR A 39 4.11 -10.36 -7.53
N PRO A 40 3.50 -11.17 -6.65
CA PRO A 40 2.04 -11.27 -6.58
C PRO A 40 1.46 -9.97 -6.00
N ARG A 41 0.28 -9.59 -6.50
CA ARG A 41 -0.41 -8.39 -6.03
C ARG A 41 -0.66 -8.36 -4.52
N SER A 42 -0.93 -9.50 -3.88
CA SER A 42 -1.07 -9.57 -2.42
C SER A 42 0.18 -9.09 -1.67
N GLU A 43 1.38 -9.44 -2.12
CA GLU A 43 2.64 -8.95 -1.53
C GLU A 43 2.81 -7.44 -1.73
N VAL A 44 2.36 -6.90 -2.86
CA VAL A 44 2.31 -5.45 -3.09
C VAL A 44 1.37 -4.80 -2.08
N LEU A 45 0.16 -5.32 -1.91
CA LEU A 45 -0.82 -4.78 -0.95
C LEU A 45 -0.36 -4.91 0.51
N GLU A 46 0.30 -6.01 0.87
CA GLU A 46 0.86 -6.21 2.21
C GLU A 46 1.92 -5.16 2.52
N LYS A 47 2.78 -4.85 1.54
CA LYS A 47 3.90 -3.93 1.72
C LYS A 47 3.52 -2.45 1.61
N PHE A 48 2.61 -2.12 0.69
CA PHE A 48 2.30 -0.74 0.31
C PHE A 48 0.89 -0.29 0.74
N GLY A 49 0.06 -1.21 1.22
CA GLY A 49 -1.33 -0.95 1.57
C GLY A 49 -2.25 -0.84 0.36
N GLU A 50 -3.48 -0.40 0.61
CA GLU A 50 -4.45 -0.12 -0.46
C GLU A 50 -3.95 1.03 -1.35
N PRO A 51 -4.10 0.91 -2.68
CA PRO A 51 -3.71 1.99 -3.59
C PRO A 51 -4.70 3.16 -3.52
N ASP A 52 -4.21 4.34 -3.85
CA ASP A 52 -5.02 5.56 -3.95
C ASP A 52 -6.08 5.47 -5.06
N SER A 53 -5.82 4.69 -6.10
CA SER A 53 -6.73 4.46 -7.21
C SER A 53 -6.39 3.19 -7.99
N PHE A 54 -7.24 2.84 -8.94
CA PHE A 54 -7.08 1.64 -9.77
C PHE A 54 -7.23 2.03 -11.25
N LEU A 55 -6.46 1.36 -12.11
CA LEU A 55 -6.79 1.34 -13.53
C LEU A 55 -8.11 0.59 -13.74
N SER A 56 -8.86 0.97 -14.78
CA SER A 56 -10.12 0.31 -15.12
C SER A 56 -9.94 -1.21 -15.16
N GLY A 57 -10.85 -1.97 -14.54
CA GLY A 57 -10.76 -3.44 -14.55
C GLY A 57 -9.65 -4.03 -13.65
N LEU A 58 -9.09 -3.27 -12.70
CA LEU A 58 -8.02 -3.76 -11.80
C LEU A 58 -6.73 -4.19 -12.52
N PHE A 59 -6.49 -3.71 -13.74
CA PHE A 59 -5.25 -3.99 -14.48
C PHE A 59 -4.00 -3.33 -13.86
N GLY A 60 -4.20 -2.46 -12.87
CA GLY A 60 -3.10 -1.90 -12.11
C GLY A 60 -3.54 -1.06 -10.93
N ASP A 61 -2.65 -0.99 -9.96
CA ASP A 61 -2.79 -0.22 -8.74
C ASP A 61 -2.04 1.12 -8.90
N ILE A 62 -2.64 2.22 -8.45
CA ILE A 62 -2.06 3.56 -8.55
C ILE A 62 -1.79 4.09 -7.15
N TYR A 63 -0.51 4.33 -6.84
CA TYR A 63 -0.07 4.93 -5.59
C TYR A 63 0.45 6.35 -5.82
N ARG A 64 0.17 7.25 -4.88
CA ARG A 64 0.75 8.58 -4.81
C ARG A 64 1.95 8.54 -3.88
N CYS A 65 3.12 8.88 -4.41
CA CYS A 65 4.34 8.99 -3.64
C CYS A 65 4.94 10.37 -3.90
N GLU A 66 4.82 11.27 -2.91
CA GLU A 66 5.26 12.66 -3.01
C GLU A 66 4.66 13.41 -4.22
N ASP A 67 5.50 13.84 -5.16
CA ASP A 67 5.15 14.51 -6.41
C ASP A 67 5.01 13.53 -7.60
N LYS A 68 5.10 12.22 -7.36
CA LYS A 68 4.99 11.17 -8.38
C LYS A 68 3.71 10.36 -8.25
N LEU A 69 3.37 9.74 -9.38
CA LEU A 69 2.44 8.63 -9.45
C LEU A 69 3.21 7.36 -9.76
N VAL A 70 2.97 6.32 -8.97
CA VAL A 70 3.46 4.97 -9.21
C VAL A 70 2.29 4.15 -9.71
N ILE A 71 2.46 3.50 -10.86
CA ILE A 71 1.47 2.61 -11.45
C ILE A 71 2.08 1.22 -11.49
N VAL A 72 1.50 0.28 -10.75
CA VAL A 72 1.88 -1.13 -10.75
C VAL A 72 0.93 -1.86 -11.69
N TYR A 73 1.42 -2.31 -12.84
CA TYR A 73 0.65 -3.08 -13.81
C TYR A 73 0.69 -4.56 -13.46
N TYR A 74 -0.47 -5.23 -13.53
CA TYR A 74 -0.59 -6.66 -13.32
C TYR A 74 -0.89 -7.40 -14.62
N ASP A 75 -0.59 -8.70 -14.64
CA ASP A 75 -0.89 -9.57 -15.76
C ASP A 75 -2.41 -9.69 -15.95
N SER A 76 -2.88 -9.24 -17.10
CA SER A 76 -4.29 -9.28 -17.49
C SER A 76 -4.79 -10.70 -17.73
N ASP A 77 -3.91 -11.66 -18.02
CA ASP A 77 -4.33 -13.06 -18.17
C ASP A 77 -4.72 -13.68 -16.83
N ALA A 78 -4.26 -13.08 -15.72
CA ALA A 78 -4.66 -13.40 -14.35
C ALA A 78 -5.83 -12.53 -13.83
N TYR A 79 -6.62 -11.93 -14.73
CA TYR A 79 -7.73 -11.03 -14.39
C TYR A 79 -8.67 -11.59 -13.32
N GLY A 80 -8.94 -10.80 -12.28
CA GLY A 80 -9.80 -11.16 -11.16
C GLY A 80 -9.13 -12.02 -10.08
N SER A 81 -7.85 -12.38 -10.25
CA SER A 81 -7.04 -12.96 -9.19
C SER A 81 -6.55 -11.87 -8.24
N GLU A 82 -6.69 -12.11 -6.93
CA GLU A 82 -6.07 -11.26 -5.89
C GLU A 82 -4.54 -11.31 -5.93
N ASP A 83 -3.98 -12.34 -6.58
CA ASP A 83 -2.55 -12.62 -6.74
C ASP A 83 -2.05 -12.44 -8.17
N ALA A 84 -2.70 -11.59 -8.97
CA ALA A 84 -2.21 -11.29 -10.32
C ALA A 84 -0.74 -10.81 -10.25
N PRO A 85 0.18 -11.41 -11.03
CA PRO A 85 1.60 -11.07 -10.96
C PRO A 85 1.86 -9.69 -11.57
N VAL A 86 2.81 -8.95 -10.99
CA VAL A 86 3.29 -7.68 -11.53
C VAL A 86 3.94 -7.91 -12.90
N LEU A 87 3.57 -7.10 -13.89
CA LEU A 87 4.26 -7.02 -15.19
C LEU A 87 5.33 -5.92 -15.17
N GLU A 88 4.95 -4.73 -14.70
CA GLU A 88 5.77 -3.54 -14.78
C GLU A 88 5.38 -2.54 -13.69
N VAL A 89 6.36 -1.76 -13.23
CA VAL A 89 6.13 -0.58 -12.40
C VAL A 89 6.54 0.66 -13.17
N LEU A 90 5.58 1.54 -13.43
CA LEU A 90 5.80 2.83 -14.06
C LEU A 90 5.78 3.93 -13.00
N ILE A 91 6.78 4.82 -13.06
CA ILE A 91 6.88 5.97 -12.18
C ILE A 91 6.87 7.23 -13.04
N THR A 92 5.90 8.10 -12.79
CA THR A 92 5.71 9.33 -13.58
C THR A 92 5.45 10.53 -12.68
N GLU A 93 5.67 11.73 -13.22
CA GLU A 93 5.32 12.98 -12.57
C GLU A 93 3.81 13.07 -12.34
N ARG A 94 3.40 13.50 -11.15
CA ARG A 94 2.02 13.90 -10.95
C ARG A 94 1.82 15.22 -11.69
N GLN A 95 1.07 15.19 -12.79
CA GLN A 95 0.56 16.40 -13.43
C GLN A 95 -0.40 17.08 -12.45
N LEU A 96 0.14 17.97 -11.64
CA LEU A 96 -0.66 18.90 -10.86
C LEU A 96 -1.36 19.84 -11.84
N PRO A 97 -2.67 20.09 -11.69
CA PRO A 97 -3.33 21.09 -12.51
C PRO A 97 -2.54 22.40 -12.38
N ALA A 98 -2.27 23.06 -13.51
CA ALA A 98 -1.78 24.43 -13.47
C ALA A 98 -2.76 25.22 -12.59
N GLY A 99 -2.22 25.87 -11.56
CA GLY A 99 -3.01 26.72 -10.65
C GLY A 99 -3.79 27.78 -11.42
N PRO A 100 -4.85 28.34 -10.81
CA PRO A 100 -5.84 29.19 -11.47
C PRO A 100 -5.25 30.38 -12.24
#